data_AF-A0A9P5NEC8-F1
#
_entry.id   AF-A0A9P5NEC8-F1
#
_cell.length_a   1.000
_cell.length_b   1.000
_cell.length_c   1.000
_cell.angle_alpha   90.00
_cell.angle_beta   90.00
_cell.angle_gamma   90.00
#
_symmetry.space_group_name_H-M   'P 1'
#
loop_
_entity.id
_entity.type
_entity.pdbx_description
1 polymer ?
#
loop_
_entity_poly.entity_id
_entity_poly.type
_entity_poly.pdbx_seq_one_letter_code
_entity_poly.pdbx_strand_id
1 'polypeptide(L)'
;MVDDQLIESISDLMCGTYHVYTGKAVYQTAIMSWWPRASIWNGSGLNVNAWTEECEEWFIRHCNAILSGDAVPLNSHQWRN
;
A
#
# COMPACT_ATOMS: atom_id res chain seq x y z
N MET A 1 -2.59 -12.23 26.72
CA MET A 1 -2.21 -11.03 25.97
C MET A 1 -2.13 -11.49 24.53
N VAL A 2 -3.18 -11.25 23.74
CA VAL A 2 -3.16 -11.54 22.30
C VAL A 2 -2.29 -10.46 21.67
N ASP A 3 -1.27 -10.89 20.95
CA ASP A 3 -0.33 -10.02 20.29
C ASP A 3 -1.03 -9.42 19.06
N ASP A 4 -1.55 -8.20 19.22
CA ASP A 4 -2.17 -7.39 18.16
C ASP A 4 -1.13 -6.87 17.15
N GLN A 5 0.02 -7.55 17.01
CA GLN A 5 1.04 -7.21 16.03
C GLN A 5 0.78 -7.98 14.75
N LEU A 6 0.23 -7.28 13.76
CA LEU A 6 0.21 -7.76 12.38
C LEU A 6 1.67 -7.90 11.92
N ILE A 7 2.17 -9.13 11.85
CA ILE A 7 3.52 -9.43 11.37
C ILE A 7 3.70 -8.74 10.01
N GLU A 8 4.81 -8.05 9.82
CA GLU A 8 5.06 -7.25 8.60
C GLU A 8 4.82 -8.05 7.32
N SER A 9 5.14 -9.35 7.33
CA SER A 9 4.88 -10.28 6.22
C SER A 9 3.39 -10.46 5.87
N ILE A 10 2.49 -10.43 6.87
CA ILE A 10 1.04 -10.50 6.63
C ILE A 10 0.54 -9.15 6.11
N SER A 11 1.05 -8.04 6.64
CA SER A 11 0.75 -6.71 6.10
C SER A 11 1.16 -6.61 4.63
N ASP A 12 2.34 -7.15 4.30
CA ASP A 12 2.88 -7.21 2.94
C ASP A 12 2.03 -8.07 2.01
N LEU A 13 1.59 -9.24 2.51
CA LEU A 13 0.67 -10.13 1.81
C LEU A 13 -0.68 -9.47 1.53
N MET A 14 -1.27 -8.81 2.54
CA MET A 14 -2.56 -8.12 2.42
C MET A 14 -2.48 -6.90 1.49
N CYS A 15 -1.34 -6.20 1.48
CA CYS A 15 -1.11 -5.04 0.61
C CYS A 15 -0.78 -5.41 -0.85
N GLY A 16 -0.65 -6.70 -1.16
CA GLY A 16 -0.25 -7.17 -2.48
C GLY A 16 1.11 -6.60 -2.87
N THR A 17 2.06 -6.65 -1.94
CA THR A 17 3.40 -6.15 -2.20
C THR A 17 4.21 -7.12 -3.05
N TYR A 18 4.91 -6.58 -4.03
CA TYR A 18 5.83 -7.27 -4.91
C TYR A 18 7.24 -6.70 -4.73
N HIS A 19 8.21 -7.60 -4.65
CA HIS A 19 9.63 -7.27 -4.57
C HIS A 19 10.21 -7.27 -5.99
N VAL A 20 10.38 -6.09 -6.58
CA VAL A 20 10.92 -5.94 -7.93
C VAL A 20 12.43 -5.69 -7.86
N TYR A 21 13.21 -6.58 -8.46
CA TYR A 21 14.66 -6.44 -8.52
C TYR A 21 15.06 -5.40 -9.56
N THR A 22 15.71 -4.32 -9.13
CA THR A 22 15.96 -3.14 -10.00
C THR A 22 17.27 -3.23 -10.80
N GLY A 23 18.03 -4.32 -10.69
CA GLY A 23 19.18 -4.62 -11.55
C GLY A 23 20.42 -3.71 -11.39
N LYS A 24 20.38 -2.65 -10.57
CA LYS A 24 21.50 -1.69 -10.42
C LYS A 24 22.44 -1.96 -9.25
N ALA A 25 22.05 -2.80 -8.30
CA ALA A 25 22.92 -3.32 -7.25
C ALA A 25 22.31 -4.62 -6.70
N VAL A 26 23.15 -5.57 -6.27
CA VAL A 26 22.75 -6.87 -5.68
C VAL A 26 21.76 -6.74 -4.50
N TYR A 27 21.60 -5.53 -3.95
CA TYR A 27 20.79 -5.22 -2.78
C TYR A 27 19.67 -4.18 -3.01
N GLN A 28 19.46 -3.67 -4.24
CA GLN A 28 18.37 -2.72 -4.51
C GLN A 28 17.12 -3.43 -5.05
N THR A 29 16.24 -3.80 -4.14
CA THR A 29 14.89 -4.27 -4.42
C THR A 29 13.91 -3.11 -4.21
N ALA A 30 13.14 -2.78 -5.24
CA ALA A 30 12.02 -1.85 -5.11
C ALA A 30 10.82 -2.62 -4.56
N ILE A 31 10.32 -2.16 -3.42
CA ILE A 31 9.08 -2.66 -2.84
C ILE A 31 7.94 -1.89 -3.50
N MET A 32 7.13 -2.58 -4.30
CA MET A 32 5.96 -2.03 -4.98
C MET A 32 4.70 -2.66 -4.40
N SER A 33 3.68 -1.88 -4.06
CA SER A 33 2.43 -2.40 -3.51
C SER A 33 1.22 -1.78 -4.22
N TRP A 34 0.17 -2.57 -4.39
CA TRP A 34 -1.11 -2.09 -4.95
C TRP A 34 -1.92 -1.28 -3.96
N TRP A 35 -1.68 -1.52 -2.68
CA TRP A 35 -2.30 -0.81 -1.57
C TRP A 35 -1.23 -0.10 -0.72
N PRO A 36 -1.57 1.04 -0.10
CA PRO A 36 -0.66 1.74 0.78
C PRO A 36 -0.45 0.93 2.06
N ARG A 37 0.81 0.73 2.45
CA ARG A 37 1.15 0.08 3.72
C ARG A 37 0.65 0.91 4.90
N ALA A 38 0.34 0.27 6.02
CA ALA A 38 -0.18 0.92 7.23
C ALA A 38 0.67 2.14 7.66
N SER A 39 2.00 2.07 7.58
CA SER A 39 2.88 3.19 7.92
C SER A 39 2.72 4.41 7.00
N ILE A 40 2.34 4.21 5.73
CA ILE A 40 2.09 5.30 4.78
C ILE A 40 0.66 5.80 4.92
N TRP A 41 -0.30 4.90 5.07
CA TRP A 41 -1.69 5.25 5.36
C TRP A 41 -1.79 6.10 6.64
N ASN A 42 -1.01 5.75 7.68
CA ASN A 42 -1.00 6.48 8.94
C ASN A 42 -0.54 7.94 8.81
N GLY A 43 0.29 8.24 7.81
CA GLY A 43 0.70 9.60 7.47
C GLY A 43 -0.22 10.31 6.48
N SER A 44 -1.24 9.62 5.97
CA SER A 44 -2.24 10.19 5.07
C SER A 44 -3.34 10.90 5.85
N GLY A 45 -3.95 11.93 5.25
CA GLY A 45 -5.10 12.64 5.83
C GLY A 45 -6.36 11.77 5.99
N LEU A 46 -6.36 10.55 5.46
CA LEU A 46 -7.45 9.57 5.53
C LEU A 46 -7.33 8.64 6.75
N ASN A 47 -6.31 8.83 7.61
CA ASN A 47 -6.16 8.08 8.84
C ASN A 47 -7.02 8.65 9.98
N VAL A 48 -8.34 8.58 9.82
CA VAL A 48 -9.32 9.12 10.78
C VAL A 48 -9.78 8.10 11.83
N ASN A 49 -9.00 7.05 12.08
CA ASN A 49 -9.32 5.93 13.00
C ASN A 49 -10.68 5.24 12.74
N ALA A 50 -11.30 5.52 11.59
CA ALA A 50 -12.59 5.00 11.16
C ALA A 50 -12.61 4.90 9.64
N TRP A 51 -13.43 4.00 9.11
CA TRP A 51 -13.75 3.95 7.70
C TRP A 51 -14.81 5.02 7.41
N THR A 52 -14.37 6.20 6.96
CA THR A 52 -15.26 7.30 6.57
C THR A 52 -15.72 7.16 5.12
N GLU A 53 -16.75 7.91 4.74
CA GLU A 53 -17.24 7.97 3.35
C GLU A 53 -16.11 8.33 2.37
N GLU A 54 -15.21 9.25 2.76
CA GLU A 54 -14.04 9.62 1.96
C GLU A 54 -13.05 8.44 1.75
N CYS A 55 -12.88 7.57 2.76
CA CYS A 55 -12.09 6.34 2.64
C CYS A 55 -12.74 5.36 1.65
N GLU A 56 -14.07 5.23 1.70
CA GLU A 56 -14.82 4.37 0.79
C GLU A 56 -14.75 4.88 -0.66
N GLU A 57 -14.97 6.18 -0.86
CA GLU A 57 -14.85 6.81 -2.17
C GLU A 57 -13.45 6.63 -2.76
N TRP A 58 -12.41 6.84 -1.95
CA TRP A 58 -11.02 6.60 -2.36
C TRP A 58 -10.81 5.14 -2.75
N PHE A 59 -11.25 4.19 -1.93
CA PHE A 59 -11.09 2.76 -2.18
C PHE A 59 -11.79 2.32 -3.48
N ILE A 60 -13.02 2.76 -3.70
CA ILE A 60 -13.79 2.44 -4.91
C ILE A 60 -13.13 3.06 -6.14
N ARG A 61 -12.70 4.33 -6.07
CA ARG A 61 -11.99 4.99 -7.18
C ARG A 61 -10.69 4.27 -7.51
N HIS A 62 -9.92 3.87 -6.50
CA HIS A 62 -8.67 3.14 -6.68
C HIS A 62 -8.90 1.74 -7.27
N CYS A 63 -9.88 0.99 -6.77
CA CYS A 63 -10.31 -0.29 -7.35
C CYS A 63 -10.67 -0.15 -8.84
N ASN A 64 -11.47 0.86 -9.19
CA ASN A 64 -11.86 1.10 -10.58
C ASN A 64 -10.66 1.44 -11.47
N ALA A 65 -9.68 2.20 -10.96
CA ALA A 65 -8.46 2.51 -11.69
C ALA A 65 -7.59 1.25 -11.93
N ILE A 66 -7.50 0.35 -10.95
CA ILE A 66 -6.81 -0.94 -11.09
C ILE A 66 -7.51 -1.80 -12.15
N LEU A 67 -8.83 -1.93 -12.07
CA LEU A 67 -9.61 -2.75 -13.01
C LEU A 67 -9.61 -2.18 -14.44
N SER A 68 -9.50 -0.86 -14.58
CA SER A 68 -9.40 -0.19 -15.89
C SER A 68 -7.99 -0.26 -16.48
N GLY A 69 -6.99 -0.68 -15.70
CA GLY A 69 -5.58 -0.75 -16.12
C GLY A 69 -4.82 0.59 -16.07
N ASP A 70 -5.43 1.63 -15.48
CA ASP A 70 -4.81 2.95 -15.31
C ASP A 70 -3.87 3.00 -14.09
N ALA A 71 -4.15 2.20 -13.06
CA ALA A 71 -3.30 2.15 -11.87
C ALA A 71 -2.17 1.12 -12.01
N VAL A 72 -0.99 1.50 -11.52
CA VAL A 72 0.20 0.63 -11.41
C VAL A 72 0.59 0.49 -9.94
N PRO A 73 1.23 -0.62 -9.55
CA PRO A 73 1.70 -0.78 -8.18
C PRO A 73 2.78 0.27 -7.89
N LEU A 74 2.59 1.00 -6.79
CA LEU A 74 3.43 2.14 -6.44
C LEU A 74 4.47 1.74 -5.39
N ASN A 75 5.63 2.38 -5.45
CA ASN A 75 6.63 2.22 -4.40
C ASN A 75 6.32 3.13 -3.19
N SER A 76 6.99 2.87 -2.06
CA SER A 76 6.75 3.63 -0.82
C SER A 76 7.00 5.14 -0.91
N HIS A 77 7.80 5.61 -1.86
CA HIS A 77 8.02 7.04 -2.08
C HIS A 77 6.90 7.66 -2.92
N GLN A 78 6.38 6.92 -3.91
CA GLN A 78 5.23 7.32 -4.73
C GLN A 78 3.92 7.34 -3.95
N TRP A 79 3.75 6.47 -2.96
CA TRP A 79 2.59 6.51 -2.07
C TRP A 79 2.58 7.72 -1.12
N ARG A 80 3.73 8.37 -0.93
CA ARG A 80 3.91 9.45 0.07
C ARG A 80 3.93 10.85 -0.55
N ASN A 81 4.16 10.96 -1.85
CA ASN A 81 4.04 12.20 -2.62
C ASN A 81 2.65 12.30 -3.24
#